data_AF-A0A258AUV0-F1
#
_entry.id   AF-A0A258AUV0-F1
#
_cell.length_a   1.000
_cell.length_b   1.000
_cell.length_c   1.000
_cell.angle_alpha   90.00
_cell.angle_beta   90.00
_cell.angle_gamma   90.00
#
_symmetry.space_group_name_H-M   'P 1'
#
loop_
_entity.id
_entity.type
_entity.pdbx_description
1 polymer ?
#
loop_
_entity_poly.entity_id
_entity_poly.type
_entity_poly.pdbx_seq_one_letter_code
_entity_poly.pdbx_strand_id
1 'polypeptide(L)'
;MEAIFTIAIIGIMTSIVVAAISNASQDAYRVMARQQQASVQSAVTAWVMAQTRVGNTAQFQSLESVRTTYNAASSSLSRFNLLVPNAASPNPTLRAGFLDQTTADHFLDYSTNASQLQTAALANAKQYLTLPDWQSGDFPHVNLVSQ
;
A
#
# COMPACT_ATOMS: atom_id res chain seq x y z
N MET A 1 -54.44 -12.01 10.36
CA MET A 1 -53.85 -10.87 9.61
C MET A 1 -52.62 -10.25 10.29
N GLU A 2 -52.16 -10.72 11.46
CA GLU A 2 -50.95 -10.18 12.12
C GLU A 2 -49.63 -10.62 11.48
N ALA A 3 -49.48 -11.89 11.10
CA ALA A 3 -48.20 -12.42 10.63
C ALA A 3 -47.64 -11.75 9.35
N ILE A 4 -48.52 -11.28 8.45
CA ILE A 4 -48.12 -10.60 7.21
C ILE A 4 -47.53 -9.21 7.50
N PHE A 5 -48.10 -8.49 8.48
CA PHE A 5 -47.57 -7.20 8.91
C PHE A 5 -46.20 -7.33 9.60
N THR A 6 -46.02 -8.36 10.43
CA THR A 6 -44.74 -8.59 11.11
C THR A 6 -43.60 -8.94 10.13
N ILE A 7 -43.88 -9.78 9.14
CA ILE A 7 -42.89 -10.15 8.10
C ILE A 7 -42.53 -8.94 7.24
N ALA A 8 -43.50 -8.08 6.90
CA ALA A 8 -43.23 -6.86 6.15
C ALA A 8 -42.33 -5.88 6.91
N ILE A 9 -42.54 -5.71 8.22
CA ILE A 9 -41.72 -4.82 9.07
C ILE A 9 -40.30 -5.37 9.23
N ILE A 10 -40.14 -6.68 9.44
CA ILE A 10 -38.83 -7.33 9.51
C ILE A 10 -38.10 -7.22 8.15
N GLY A 11 -38.80 -7.41 7.03
CA GLY A 11 -38.22 -7.26 5.69
C GLY A 11 -37.67 -5.85 5.40
N ILE A 12 -38.38 -4.80 5.84
CA ILE A 12 -37.93 -3.42 5.67
C ILE A 12 -36.73 -3.13 6.59
N MET A 13 -36.81 -3.48 7.88
CA MET A 13 -35.73 -3.23 8.83
C MET A 13 -34.44 -3.98 8.47
N THR A 14 -34.55 -5.24 8.03
CA THR A 14 -33.39 -6.03 7.59
C THR A 14 -32.72 -5.43 6.35
N SER A 15 -33.49 -4.95 5.37
CA SER A 15 -32.92 -4.30 4.17
C SER A 15 -32.15 -3.02 4.47
N ILE A 16 -32.63 -2.18 5.40
CA ILE A 16 -31.96 -0.94 5.81
C ILE A 16 -30.68 -1.24 6.60
N VAL A 17 -30.73 -2.20 7.52
CA VAL A 17 -29.56 -2.63 8.31
C VAL A 17 -28.48 -3.24 7.41
N VAL A 18 -28.86 -4.07 6.45
CA VAL A 18 -27.91 -4.67 5.48
C VAL A 18 -27.27 -3.58 4.61
N ALA A 19 -28.05 -2.61 4.12
CA ALA A 19 -27.50 -1.50 3.34
C ALA A 19 -26.55 -0.61 4.17
N ALA A 20 -26.89 -0.31 5.42
CA ALA A 20 -26.04 0.46 6.31
C ALA A 20 -24.73 -0.26 6.66
N ILE A 21 -24.78 -1.57 6.95
CA ILE A 21 -23.59 -2.40 7.21
C ILE A 21 -22.72 -2.50 5.96
N SER A 22 -23.31 -2.68 4.77
CA SER A 22 -22.59 -2.74 3.51
C SER A 22 -21.86 -1.42 3.21
N ASN A 23 -22.54 -0.27 3.40
CA ASN A 23 -21.94 1.04 3.19
C ASN A 23 -20.81 1.31 4.20
N ALA A 24 -21.04 1.01 5.48
CA ALA A 24 -20.02 1.16 6.52
C ALA A 24 -18.78 0.29 6.25
N SER A 25 -18.97 -0.93 5.75
CA SER A 25 -17.87 -1.83 5.38
C SER A 25 -17.07 -1.28 4.19
N GLN A 26 -17.77 -0.74 3.19
CA GLN A 26 -17.10 -0.17 2.02
C GLN A 26 -16.33 1.11 2.35
N ASP A 27 -16.87 1.96 3.23
CA ASP A 27 -16.16 3.12 3.74
C ASP A 27 -14.95 2.73 4.60
N ALA A 28 -15.08 1.69 5.42
CA ALA A 28 -13.94 1.14 6.17
C ALA A 28 -12.82 0.67 5.24
N TYR A 29 -13.14 -0.06 4.16
CA TYR A 29 -12.14 -0.49 3.18
C TYR A 29 -11.46 0.70 2.47
N ARG A 30 -12.21 1.76 2.14
CA ARG A 30 -11.64 2.97 1.55
C ARG A 30 -10.70 3.72 2.51
N VAL A 31 -11.06 3.79 3.80
CA VAL A 31 -10.19 4.38 4.82
C VAL A 31 -8.92 3.54 4.98
N MET A 32 -9.05 2.21 5.06
CA MET A 32 -7.91 1.30 5.15
C MET A 32 -7.00 1.40 3.91
N ALA A 33 -7.56 1.49 2.70
CA ALA A 33 -6.80 1.67 1.46
C ALA A 33 -5.94 2.94 1.49
N ARG A 34 -6.49 4.05 2.00
CA ARG A 34 -5.74 5.31 2.19
C ARG A 34 -4.68 5.19 3.28
N GLN A 35 -4.96 4.50 4.37
CA GLN A 35 -3.97 4.23 5.41
C GLN A 35 -2.80 3.38 4.87
N GLN A 36 -3.11 2.36 4.07
CA GLN A 36 -2.11 1.54 3.39
C GLN A 36 -1.27 2.38 2.41
N GLN A 37 -1.90 3.24 1.60
CA GLN A 37 -1.19 4.19 0.75
C GLN A 37 -0.23 5.07 1.55
N ALA A 38 -0.69 5.65 2.68
CA ALA A 38 0.12 6.51 3.53
C ALA A 38 1.30 5.74 4.17
N SER A 39 1.06 4.49 4.59
CA SER A 39 2.10 3.62 5.12
C SER A 39 3.19 3.33 4.08
N VAL A 40 2.79 2.99 2.84
CA VAL A 40 3.76 2.75 1.75
C VAL A 40 4.47 4.04 1.37
N GLN A 41 3.77 5.18 1.34
CA GLN A 41 4.39 6.50 1.08
C GLN A 41 5.44 6.86 2.14
N SER A 42 5.14 6.60 3.41
CA SER A 42 6.08 6.81 4.51
C SER A 42 7.30 5.90 4.36
N ALA A 43 7.10 4.63 4.02
CA ALA A 43 8.18 3.67 3.77
C ALA A 43 9.09 4.09 2.60
N VAL A 44 8.51 4.53 1.48
CA VAL A 44 9.29 5.04 0.33
C VAL A 44 10.10 6.27 0.74
N THR A 45 9.50 7.19 1.49
CA THR A 45 10.19 8.39 1.97
C THR A 45 11.36 8.03 2.90
N ALA A 46 11.15 7.09 3.83
CA ALA A 46 12.19 6.59 4.72
C ALA A 46 13.31 5.87 3.95
N TRP A 47 12.96 5.08 2.93
CA TRP A 47 13.92 4.43 2.04
C TRP A 47 14.78 5.44 1.30
N VAL A 48 14.18 6.49 0.72
CA VAL A 48 14.94 7.58 0.06
C VAL A 48 15.91 8.22 1.05
N MET A 49 15.45 8.58 2.25
CA MET A 49 16.29 9.20 3.27
C MET A 49 17.44 8.29 3.73
N ALA A 50 17.20 6.99 3.84
CA ALA A 50 18.26 6.03 4.14
C ALA A 50 19.29 5.92 3.01
N GLN A 51 18.83 5.96 1.76
CA GLN A 51 19.69 5.84 0.59
C GLN A 51 20.51 7.11 0.32
N THR A 52 20.09 8.29 0.80
CA THR A 52 20.90 9.51 0.71
C THR A 52 22.21 9.44 1.50
N ARG A 53 22.42 8.44 2.38
CA ARG A 53 23.66 8.25 3.13
C ARG A 53 24.53 7.17 2.47
N VAL A 54 25.76 7.52 2.09
CA VAL A 54 26.73 6.56 1.52
C VAL A 54 27.54 5.90 2.66
N GLY A 55 27.04 4.77 3.16
CA GLY A 55 27.72 3.98 4.20
C GLY A 55 27.87 4.72 5.54
N ASN A 56 28.94 4.41 6.29
CA ASN A 56 29.29 5.08 7.56
C ASN A 56 30.04 6.41 7.36
N THR A 57 30.15 6.88 6.12
CA THR A 57 30.87 8.11 5.74
C THR A 57 29.90 9.29 5.67
N ALA A 58 30.38 10.50 5.94
CA ALA A 58 29.58 11.73 5.86
C ALA A 58 29.23 12.17 4.42
N GLN A 59 29.31 11.26 3.45
CA GLN A 59 29.11 11.55 2.04
C GLN A 59 27.65 11.28 1.67
N PHE A 60 27.00 12.29 1.10
CA PHE A 60 25.61 12.21 0.67
C PHE A 60 25.52 11.75 -0.78
N GLN A 61 24.68 10.75 -1.05
CA GLN A 61 24.32 10.37 -2.41
C GLN A 61 23.34 11.40 -2.97
N SER A 62 23.50 11.78 -4.23
CA SER A 62 22.55 12.70 -4.87
C SER A 62 21.18 12.02 -5.01
N LEU A 63 20.10 12.80 -4.86
CA LEU A 63 18.73 12.32 -5.08
C LEU A 63 18.56 11.74 -6.49
N GLU A 64 19.28 12.27 -7.47
CA GLU A 64 19.28 11.77 -8.85
C GLU A 64 19.84 10.34 -8.98
N SER A 65 20.86 10.00 -8.18
CA SER A 65 21.37 8.63 -8.12
C SER A 65 20.39 7.70 -7.43
N VAL A 66 19.74 8.13 -6.34
CA VAL A 66 18.70 7.34 -5.66
C VAL A 66 17.52 7.09 -6.59
N ARG A 67 17.12 8.12 -7.35
CA ARG A 67 16.08 8.06 -8.38
C ARG A 67 16.42 7.07 -9.48
N THR A 68 17.67 7.04 -9.92
CA THR A 68 18.15 6.08 -10.92
C THR A 68 18.02 4.64 -10.38
N THR A 69 18.37 4.40 -9.12
CA THR A 69 18.18 3.10 -8.47
C THR A 69 16.69 2.71 -8.35
N TYR A 70 15.83 3.65 -7.95
CA TYR A 70 14.39 3.42 -7.85
C TYR A 70 13.75 3.11 -9.21
N ASN A 71 14.12 3.88 -10.25
CA ASN A 71 13.58 3.71 -11.61
C ASN A 71 14.20 2.51 -12.35
N ALA A 72 15.35 1.99 -11.91
CA ALA A 72 15.91 0.75 -12.44
C ALA A 72 15.03 -0.47 -12.13
N ALA A 73 14.22 -0.40 -11.07
CA ALA A 73 13.14 -1.33 -10.84
C ALA A 73 11.99 -1.01 -11.80
N SER A 74 11.71 -1.93 -12.74
CA SER A 74 10.80 -1.71 -13.87
C SER A 74 9.31 -1.91 -13.54
N SER A 75 8.97 -2.31 -12.32
CA SER A 75 7.60 -2.62 -11.92
C SER A 75 7.28 -2.11 -10.51
N SER A 76 5.99 -1.89 -10.22
CA SER A 76 5.55 -1.47 -8.88
C SER A 76 5.97 -2.47 -7.80
N LEU A 77 5.91 -3.77 -8.10
CA LEU A 77 6.30 -4.85 -7.18
C LEU A 77 7.81 -4.87 -6.94
N SER A 78 8.63 -4.65 -7.97
CA SER A 78 10.09 -4.59 -7.80
C SER A 78 10.51 -3.35 -7.01
N ARG A 79 9.82 -2.21 -7.18
CA ARG A 79 9.99 -1.02 -6.35
C ARG A 79 9.56 -1.25 -4.91
N PHE A 80 8.44 -1.92 -4.71
CA PHE A 80 7.96 -2.30 -3.39
C PHE A 80 8.96 -3.20 -2.65
N ASN A 81 9.59 -4.13 -3.37
CA ASN A 81 10.61 -5.02 -2.80
C ASN A 81 11.85 -4.29 -2.26
N LEU A 82 12.09 -3.04 -2.67
CA LEU A 82 13.13 -2.19 -2.07
C LEU A 82 12.79 -1.76 -0.63
N LEU A 83 11.51 -1.78 -0.27
CA LEU A 83 10.96 -1.37 1.03
C LEU A 83 10.83 -2.54 2.02
N VAL A 84 10.78 -3.76 1.50
CA VAL A 84 10.57 -4.99 2.27
C VAL A 84 11.82 -5.35 3.08
N PRO A 85 11.68 -5.86 4.31
CA PRO A 85 12.81 -6.37 5.07
C PRO A 85 13.53 -7.51 4.33
N ASN A 86 14.86 -7.44 4.28
CA ASN A 86 15.69 -8.50 3.70
C ASN A 86 16.67 -9.02 4.73
N ALA A 87 16.27 -10.09 5.44
CA ALA A 87 17.06 -10.73 6.49
C ALA A 87 18.47 -11.16 6.04
N ALA A 88 18.65 -11.47 4.76
CA ALA A 88 19.93 -11.89 4.18
C ALA A 88 20.85 -10.72 3.78
N SER A 89 20.38 -9.47 3.87
CA SER A 89 21.17 -8.31 3.49
C SER A 89 22.27 -8.00 4.51
N PRO A 90 23.52 -7.75 4.09
CA PRO A 90 24.59 -7.29 4.98
C PRO A 90 24.37 -5.84 5.46
N ASN A 91 23.44 -5.09 4.84
CA ASN A 91 23.11 -3.74 5.25
C ASN A 91 22.04 -3.76 6.35
N PRO A 92 22.32 -3.23 7.57
CA PRO A 92 21.39 -3.29 8.70
C PRO A 92 20.05 -2.59 8.42
N THR A 93 20.04 -1.54 7.61
CA THR A 93 18.82 -0.79 7.26
C THR A 93 17.93 -1.62 6.34
N LEU A 94 18.50 -2.26 5.32
CA LEU A 94 17.75 -3.17 4.44
C LEU A 94 17.30 -4.44 5.17
N ARG A 95 18.05 -4.84 6.20
CA ARG A 95 17.70 -6.01 7.03
C ARG A 95 16.46 -5.78 7.89
N ALA A 96 16.32 -4.58 8.45
CA ALA A 96 15.11 -4.18 9.18
C ALA A 96 13.94 -3.88 8.23
N GLY A 97 14.24 -3.41 7.01
CA GLY A 97 13.23 -2.94 6.06
C GLY A 97 12.64 -1.59 6.45
N PHE A 98 11.75 -1.08 5.60
CA PHE A 98 11.03 0.18 5.79
C PHE A 98 9.53 -0.04 6.02
N LEU A 99 9.09 -1.30 5.93
CA LEU A 99 7.77 -1.79 6.28
C LEU A 99 7.93 -2.93 7.28
N ASP A 100 6.91 -3.12 8.12
CA ASP A 100 6.84 -4.33 8.95
C ASP A 100 6.69 -5.58 8.08
N GLN A 101 7.30 -6.69 8.51
CA GLN A 101 7.28 -7.96 7.77
C GLN A 101 5.87 -8.41 7.44
N THR A 102 4.94 -8.33 8.40
CA THR A 102 3.55 -8.75 8.21
C THR A 102 2.84 -7.93 7.14
N THR A 103 3.16 -6.63 7.09
CA THR A 103 2.60 -5.72 6.08
C THR A 103 3.16 -6.07 4.71
N ALA A 104 4.48 -6.29 4.62
CA ALA A 104 5.13 -6.68 3.39
C ALA A 104 4.57 -8.01 2.84
N ASP A 105 4.46 -9.04 3.67
CA ASP A 105 3.93 -10.34 3.31
C ASP A 105 2.49 -10.21 2.78
N HIS A 106 1.64 -9.44 3.45
CA HIS A 106 0.27 -9.21 3.00
C HIS A 106 0.17 -8.50 1.64
N PHE A 107 1.12 -7.63 1.30
CA PHE A 107 1.18 -7.07 -0.06
C PHE A 107 1.71 -8.09 -1.08
N LEU A 108 2.72 -8.88 -0.73
CA LEU A 108 3.33 -9.86 -1.62
C LEU A 108 2.38 -11.02 -1.94
N ASP A 109 1.59 -11.48 -0.97
CA ASP A 109 0.63 -12.57 -1.12
C ASP A 109 -0.56 -12.20 -2.01
N TYR A 110 -1.01 -10.95 -1.94
CA TYR A 110 -2.19 -10.48 -2.68
C TYR A 110 -1.84 -9.85 -4.04
N SER A 111 -0.60 -9.41 -4.26
CA SER A 111 -0.17 -8.78 -5.50
C SER A 111 0.15 -9.82 -6.57
N THR A 112 -0.85 -10.17 -7.38
CA THR A 112 -0.69 -11.11 -8.51
C THR A 112 -0.13 -10.46 -9.78
N ASN A 113 -0.24 -9.13 -9.90
CA ASN A 113 0.25 -8.36 -11.05
C ASN A 113 1.44 -7.50 -10.65
N ALA A 114 2.59 -7.66 -11.32
CA ALA A 114 3.81 -6.93 -11.00
C ALA A 114 3.67 -5.40 -11.07
N SER A 115 2.71 -4.87 -11.83
CA SER A 115 2.46 -3.44 -11.97
C SER A 115 1.46 -2.89 -10.93
N GLN A 116 0.73 -3.76 -10.23
CA GLN A 116 -0.33 -3.38 -9.30
C GLN A 116 -0.10 -4.01 -7.93
N LEU A 117 0.08 -3.18 -6.92
CA LEU A 117 0.11 -3.65 -5.54
C LEU A 117 -1.31 -3.78 -5.01
N GLN A 118 -1.62 -4.95 -4.50
CA GLN A 118 -2.93 -5.27 -3.95
C GLN A 118 -2.82 -5.84 -2.53
N THR A 119 -3.90 -5.67 -1.79
CA THR A 119 -4.15 -6.26 -0.48
C THR A 119 -5.62 -6.66 -0.43
N ALA A 120 -6.03 -7.43 0.59
CA ALA A 120 -7.44 -7.72 0.80
C ALA A 120 -8.32 -6.46 0.84
N ALA A 121 -7.89 -5.41 1.56
CA ALA A 121 -8.66 -4.16 1.67
C ALA A 121 -8.76 -3.41 0.33
N LEU A 122 -7.65 -3.35 -0.42
CA LEU A 122 -7.61 -2.71 -1.74
C LEU A 122 -8.49 -3.45 -2.74
N ALA A 123 -8.41 -4.79 -2.79
CA ALA A 123 -9.25 -5.62 -3.63
C ALA A 123 -10.75 -5.43 -3.33
N ASN A 124 -11.13 -5.42 -2.04
CA ASN A 124 -12.51 -5.15 -1.63
C ASN A 124 -12.97 -3.72 -1.91
N ALA A 125 -12.05 -2.75 -1.88
CA ALA A 125 -12.32 -1.37 -2.28
C ALA A 125 -12.38 -1.16 -3.81
N LYS A 126 -12.03 -2.18 -4.62
CA LYS A 126 -11.76 -2.05 -6.06
C LYS A 126 -10.71 -1.00 -6.36
N GLN A 127 -9.64 -1.00 -5.58
CA GLN A 127 -8.51 -0.10 -5.74
C GLN A 127 -7.21 -0.90 -5.73
N TYR A 128 -6.14 -0.28 -6.21
CA TYR A 128 -4.79 -0.82 -6.14
C TYR A 128 -3.79 0.32 -5.98
N LEU A 129 -2.61 -0.01 -5.47
CA LEU A 129 -1.51 0.94 -5.39
C LEU A 129 -0.57 0.75 -6.59
N THR A 130 -0.04 1.86 -7.08
CA THR A 130 1.06 1.85 -8.06
C THR A 130 2.21 2.69 -7.54
N LEU A 131 3.43 2.25 -7.85
CA LEU A 131 4.66 2.99 -7.59
C LEU A 131 5.17 3.46 -8.95
N PRO A 132 4.70 4.62 -9.46
CA PRO A 132 5.11 5.17 -10.75
C PRO A 132 6.58 5.60 -10.76
N ASP A 133 7.07 5.91 -11.97
CA ASP A 133 8.44 6.38 -12.17
C ASP A 133 8.66 7.69 -11.44
N TRP A 134 9.75 7.76 -10.68
CA TRP A 134 10.13 8.97 -9.98
C TRP A 134 10.75 9.97 -10.96
N GLN A 135 10.03 11.08 -11.17
CA GLN A 135 10.45 12.20 -12.01
C GLN A 135 11.56 13.04 -11.34
N SER A 136 12.44 13.62 -12.15
CA SER A 136 13.50 14.49 -11.61
C SER A 136 12.90 15.77 -11.03
N GLY A 137 13.43 16.22 -9.89
CA GLY A 137 12.98 17.45 -9.20
C GLY A 137 11.79 17.28 -8.25
N ASP A 138 11.20 16.09 -8.15
CA ASP A 138 10.11 15.78 -7.21
C ASP A 138 10.56 14.72 -6.17
N PHE A 139 9.66 14.30 -5.27
CA PHE A 139 9.79 13.09 -4.46
C PHE A 139 8.98 11.93 -5.07
N PRO A 140 9.36 10.66 -4.81
CA PRO A 140 8.57 9.53 -5.25
C PRO A 140 7.22 9.51 -4.53
N HIS A 141 6.16 9.19 -5.27
CA HIS A 141 4.80 9.16 -4.76
C HIS A 141 4.15 7.80 -5.02
N VAL A 142 3.25 7.41 -4.12
CA VAL A 142 2.45 6.20 -4.23
C VAL A 142 1.04 6.59 -4.68
N ASN A 143 0.59 6.05 -5.81
CA ASN A 143 -0.72 6.35 -6.37
C ASN A 143 -1.74 5.31 -5.95
N LEU A 144 -2.86 5.75 -5.38
CA LEU A 144 -4.05 4.93 -5.19
C LEU A 144 -4.95 5.07 -6.42
N VAL A 145 -5.13 3.97 -7.14
CA VAL A 145 -5.87 3.94 -8.41
C VAL A 145 -7.13 3.10 -8.22
N SER A 146 -8.26 3.61 -8.67
CA SER A 146 -9.51 2.85 -8.72
C SER A 146 -9.54 1.95 -9.95
N GLN A 147 -10.09 0.75 -9.78
CA GLN A 147 -10.26 -0.24 -10.84
C GLN A 147 -11.59 -0.05 -11.59
#